data_AF-A0A8T5QY83-F1
#
_entry.id   AF-A0A8T5QY83-F1
#
_cell.length_a   1.000
_cell.length_b   1.000
_cell.length_c   1.000
_cell.angle_alpha   90.00
_cell.angle_beta   90.00
_cell.angle_gamma   90.00
#
_symmetry.space_group_name_H-M   'P 1'
#
loop_
_entity.id
_entity.type
_entity.pdbx_description
1 polymer ?
#
loop_
_entity_poly.entity_id
_entity_poly.type
_entity_poly.pdbx_seq_one_letter_code
_entity_poly.pdbx_strand_id
1 'polypeptide(L)'
;MAGNKTRDGIKLTKIVSAVSDITGITIRDGTNHQYIINYAGRRPCPLDTSTDARRMIVPWLYAVTGYDKSKIYENLRAGRWYRN
;
A
#
# COMPACT_ATOMS: atom_id res chain seq x y z
N MET A 1 -8.52 19.82 5.31
CA MET A 1 -7.47 18.81 5.53
C MET A 1 -6.87 18.44 4.18
N ALA A 2 -5.82 19.15 3.78
CA ALA A 2 -5.14 18.96 2.50
C ALA A 2 -4.11 17.83 2.62
N GLY A 3 -4.09 16.93 1.63
CA GLY A 3 -3.03 15.93 1.47
C GLY A 3 -3.23 14.61 2.22
N ASN A 4 -4.21 13.79 1.85
CA ASN A 4 -4.26 12.36 2.22
C ASN A 4 -4.03 11.48 1.00
N LYS A 5 -3.19 11.93 0.06
CA LYS A 5 -2.87 11.21 -1.17
C LYS A 5 -1.37 11.03 -1.31
N THR A 6 -0.96 9.89 -1.88
CA THR A 6 0.39 9.65 -2.37
C THR A 6 0.76 10.62 -3.48
N ARG A 7 2.05 10.70 -3.80
CA ARG A 7 2.60 11.55 -4.86
C ARG A 7 1.98 11.29 -6.24
N ASP A 8 1.59 10.05 -6.50
CA ASP A 8 0.91 9.60 -7.72
C ASP A 8 -0.64 9.68 -7.64
N GLY A 9 -1.16 10.30 -6.58
CA GLY A 9 -2.55 10.75 -6.48
C GLY A 9 -3.54 9.74 -5.88
N ILE A 10 -3.08 8.65 -5.28
CA ILE A 10 -3.93 7.64 -4.63
C ILE A 10 -4.19 8.04 -3.18
N LYS A 11 -5.43 7.97 -2.72
CA LYS A 11 -5.74 8.24 -1.31
C LYS A 11 -5.07 7.20 -0.40
N LEU A 12 -4.39 7.63 0.66
CA LEU A 12 -3.74 6.73 1.62
C LEU A 12 -4.73 5.73 2.22
N THR A 13 -5.96 6.18 2.52
CA THR A 13 -7.02 5.31 3.04
C THR A 13 -7.39 4.19 2.07
N LYS A 14 -7.38 4.45 0.75
CA LYS A 14 -7.64 3.41 -0.25
C LYS A 14 -6.53 2.36 -0.26
N ILE A 15 -5.28 2.80 -0.14
CA ILE A 15 -4.13 1.88 -0.05
C ILE A 15 -4.27 1.02 1.21
N VAL A 16 -4.55 1.64 2.36
CA VAL A 16 -4.76 0.93 3.63
C VAL A 16 -5.88 -0.10 3.51
N SER A 17 -7.06 0.28 2.97
CA SER A 17 -8.18 -0.65 2.78
C SER A 17 -7.85 -1.81 1.85
N ALA A 18 -7.21 -1.56 0.70
CA ALA A 18 -6.84 -2.63 -0.22
C ALA A 18 -5.78 -3.56 0.39
N VAL A 19 -4.85 -3.01 1.17
CA VAL A 19 -3.76 -3.79 1.76
C VAL A 19 -4.23 -4.58 2.99
N SER A 20 -5.22 -4.09 3.74
CA SER A 20 -5.80 -4.80 4.89
C SER A 20 -6.53 -6.10 4.52
N ASP A 21 -7.00 -6.23 3.27
CA ASP A 21 -7.66 -7.44 2.76
C ASP A 21 -6.67 -8.59 2.45
N ILE A 22 -5.36 -8.30 2.48
CA ILE A 22 -4.30 -9.26 2.19
C ILE A 22 -3.91 -9.99 3.47
N THR A 23 -4.08 -11.31 3.46
CA THR A 23 -3.75 -12.16 4.61
C THR A 23 -2.26 -12.06 4.98
N GLY A 24 -1.99 -11.81 6.27
CA GLY A 24 -0.63 -11.73 6.82
C GLY A 24 0.02 -10.34 6.75
N ILE A 25 -0.63 -9.35 6.14
CA ILE A 25 -0.18 -7.96 6.23
C ILE A 25 -0.75 -7.31 7.48
N THR A 26 0.08 -6.52 8.16
CA THR A 26 -0.35 -5.64 9.26
C THR A 26 -0.02 -4.20 8.93
N ILE A 27 -0.89 -3.28 9.37
CA ILE A 27 -0.73 -1.85 9.20
C ILE A 27 -0.67 -1.24 10.59
N ARG A 28 0.31 -0.38 10.83
CA ARG A 28 0.44 0.39 12.07
C ARG A 28 0.71 1.85 11.76
N ASP A 29 0.33 2.73 12.67
CA ASP A 29 0.70 4.14 12.59
C ASP A 29 2.19 4.32 12.91
N GLY A 30 2.83 5.30 12.25
CA GLY A 30 4.22 5.66 12.48
C GLY A 30 4.37 7.08 13.01
N THR A 31 5.52 7.37 13.63
CA THR A 31 5.84 8.72 14.14
C THR A 31 6.24 9.67 13.01
N ASN A 32 7.04 9.19 12.04
CA ASN A 32 7.56 9.99 10.92
C ASN A 32 6.80 9.77 9.61
N HIS A 33 6.14 8.62 9.47
CA HIS A 33 5.30 8.26 8.34
C HIS A 33 3.92 7.91 8.85
N GLN A 34 2.88 8.34 8.14
CA GLN A 34 1.50 8.18 8.61
C GLN A 34 1.14 6.70 8.84
N TYR A 35 1.54 5.82 7.92
CA TYR A 35 1.32 4.38 8.04
C TYR A 35 2.60 3.59 7.73
N ILE A 36 2.72 2.41 8.32
CA ILE A 36 3.77 1.44 8.04
C ILE A 36 3.11 0.10 7.78
N ILE A 37 3.32 -0.44 6.57
CA ILE A 37 2.84 -1.74 6.13
C ILE A 37 3.92 -2.78 6.45
N ASN A 38 3.55 -3.86 7.14
CA ASN A 38 4.44 -4.95 7.52
C ASN A 38 3.94 -6.29 6.99
N TYR A 39 4.88 -7.17 6.69
CA TYR A 39 4.63 -8.57 6.37
C TYR A 39 5.76 -9.42 6.95
N ALA A 40 5.45 -10.60 7.48
CA ALA A 40 6.42 -11.46 8.16
C ALA A 40 7.64 -11.74 7.25
N GLY A 41 8.85 -11.57 7.79
CA GLY A 41 10.09 -11.81 7.05
C GLY A 41 10.42 -10.80 5.95
N ARG A 42 9.68 -9.68 5.84
CA ARG A 42 9.97 -8.61 4.87
C ARG A 42 10.24 -7.28 5.55
N ARG A 43 11.04 -6.45 4.89
CA ARG A 43 11.29 -5.08 5.32
C ARG A 43 9.97 -4.29 5.31
N PRO A 44 9.65 -3.52 6.37
CA PRO A 44 8.48 -2.66 6.41
C PRO A 44 8.44 -1.66 5.25
N CYS A 45 7.24 -1.39 4.75
CA CYS A 45 7.00 -0.40 3.70
C CYS A 45 6.31 0.84 4.29
N PRO A 46 7.02 1.98 4.42
CA PRO A 46 6.40 3.22 4.88
C PRO A 46 5.42 3.76 3.84
N LEU A 47 4.33 4.35 4.31
CA LEU A 47 3.27 4.94 3.51
C LEU A 47 2.89 6.31 4.08
N ASP A 48 3.07 7.32 3.26
CA ASP A 48 2.70 8.71 3.55
C ASP A 48 2.37 9.46 2.25
N THR A 49 2.15 10.76 2.35
CA THR A 49 1.84 11.62 1.20
C THR A 49 3.01 11.80 0.23
N SER A 50 4.24 11.63 0.70
CA SER A 50 5.46 11.72 -0.10
C SER A 50 5.74 10.45 -0.92
N THR A 51 5.11 9.35 -0.51
CA THR A 51 5.25 8.02 -1.12
C THR A 51 4.71 8.01 -2.55
N ASP A 52 5.41 7.37 -3.46
CA ASP A 52 4.92 7.03 -4.81
C ASP A 52 4.46 5.57 -4.80
N ALA A 53 3.15 5.34 -4.90
CA ALA A 53 2.60 4.00 -4.73
C ALA A 53 3.10 3.06 -5.84
N ARG A 54 3.20 3.54 -7.07
CA ARG A 54 3.69 2.74 -8.21
C ARG A 54 5.16 2.34 -8.08
N ARG A 55 6.00 3.19 -7.49
CA ARG A 55 7.44 2.93 -7.34
C ARG A 55 7.82 2.22 -6.06
N MET A 56 7.03 2.36 -4.99
CA MET A 56 7.35 1.79 -3.67
C MET A 56 6.40 0.66 -3.27
N ILE A 57 5.10 0.94 -3.22
CA ILE A 57 4.10 0.00 -2.69
C ILE A 57 3.88 -1.18 -3.64
N VAL A 58 3.74 -0.91 -4.95
CA VAL A 58 3.50 -1.93 -5.97
C VAL A 58 4.59 -3.00 -6.03
N PRO A 59 5.90 -2.66 -6.15
CA PRO A 59 6.94 -3.69 -6.16
C PRO A 59 7.07 -4.42 -4.81
N TRP A 60 6.77 -3.75 -3.69
CA TRP A 60 6.74 -4.41 -2.39
C TRP A 60 5.62 -5.45 -2.31
N LEU A 61 4.40 -5.09 -2.72
CA LEU A 61 3.25 -6.01 -2.79
C LEU A 61 3.44 -7.12 -3.82
N TYR A 62 4.10 -6.84 -4.94
CA TYR A 62 4.47 -7.85 -5.94
C TYR A 62 5.34 -8.93 -5.28
N ALA A 63 6.31 -8.53 -4.48
CA ALA A 63 7.17 -9.47 -3.77
C ALA A 63 6.40 -10.26 -2.69
N VAL A 64 5.44 -9.62 -2.00
CA VAL A 64 4.62 -10.29 -0.97
C VAL A 64 3.64 -11.30 -1.57
N THR A 65 2.97 -10.93 -2.66
CA THR A 65 1.77 -11.62 -3.12
C THR A 65 1.94 -12.35 -4.45
N GLY A 66 2.96 -12.02 -5.24
CA GLY A 66 3.17 -12.57 -6.59
C GLY A 66 2.20 -12.06 -7.67
N TYR A 67 1.20 -11.24 -7.32
CA TYR A 67 0.26 -10.68 -8.31
C TYR A 67 0.94 -9.70 -9.26
N ASP A 68 0.40 -9.59 -10.47
CA ASP A 68 0.92 -8.65 -11.46
C ASP A 68 0.89 -7.19 -10.96
N LYS A 69 1.96 -6.45 -11.26
CA LYS A 69 2.15 -5.07 -10.81
C LYS A 69 1.04 -4.12 -11.28
N SER A 70 0.49 -4.33 -12.49
CA SER A 70 -0.61 -3.52 -13.00
C SER A 70 -1.89 -3.76 -12.19
N LYS A 71 -2.24 -5.01 -11.94
CA LYS A 71 -3.39 -5.40 -11.11
C LYS A 71 -3.27 -4.89 -9.67
N ILE A 72 -2.08 -4.97 -9.09
CA ILE A 72 -1.81 -4.39 -7.76
C ILE A 72 -2.12 -2.89 -7.77
N TYR A 73 -1.58 -2.15 -8.74
CA TYR A 73 -1.80 -0.71 -8.83
C TYR A 73 -3.28 -0.34 -9.03
N GLU A 74 -4.00 -1.12 -9.84
CA GLU A 74 -5.44 -0.96 -10.03
C GLU A 74 -6.23 -1.22 -8.74
N ASN A 75 -5.92 -2.29 -8.01
CA ASN A 75 -6.53 -2.61 -6.72
C ASN A 75 -6.30 -1.48 -5.69
N LEU A 76 -5.08 -0.93 -5.63
CA LEU A 76 -4.76 0.22 -4.78
C LEU A 76 -5.57 1.47 -5.16
N ARG A 77 -5.75 1.74 -6.47
CA ARG A 77 -6.59 2.85 -6.96
C ARG A 77 -8.07 2.65 -6.66
N ALA A 78 -8.55 1.42 -6.74
CA ALA A 78 -9.92 1.05 -6.41
C ALA A 78 -10.18 1.17 -4.89
N GLY A 79 -9.17 0.85 -4.07
CA GLY A 79 -9.26 0.81 -2.62
C GLY A 79 -9.85 -0.49 -2.07
N ARG A 80 -9.75 -1.57 -2.85
CA ARG A 80 -10.25 -2.92 -2.52
C ARG A 80 -9.34 -3.96 -3.17
N TRP A 81 -9.16 -5.10 -2.51
CA TRP A 81 -8.33 -6.18 -3.05
C TRP A 81 -9.15 -7.23 -3.77
N TYR A 82 -8.92 -7.38 -5.08
CA TYR A 82 -9.52 -8.45 -5.85
C TYR A 82 -8.57 -9.64 -5.96
N ARG A 83 -8.95 -10.75 -5.34
CA ARG A 83 -8.34 -12.06 -5.55
C ARG A 83 -8.95 -12.65 -6.82
N ASN A 84 -8.33 -12.43 -7.96
CA ASN A 84 -8.70 -13.11 -9.21
C ASN A 84 -8.04 -14.49 -9.27
#